data_AF-A0A7K2YE85-F1
#
_entry.id   AF-A0A7K2YE85-F1
#
_cell.length_a   1.000
_cell.length_b   1.000
_cell.length_c   1.000
_cell.angle_alpha   90.00
_cell.angle_beta   90.00
_cell.angle_gamma   90.00
#
_symmetry.space_group_name_H-M   'P 1'
#
loop_
_entity.id
_entity.type
_entity.pdbx_description
1 polymer ?
#
loop_
_entity_poly.entity_id
_entity_poly.type
_entity_poly.pdbx_seq_one_letter_code
_entity_poly.pdbx_strand_id
1 'polypeptide(L)'
;ALRAVTLPAGPGYVWAAGETRALRDIRRHVRHELGLPARMYKVIGYWTHNEKEWDERYARLDPQVRHRLETAFDAIPEQDRDEEVVEGILDEVEATLASVGL
;
A
#
# COMPACT_ATOMS: atom_id res chain seq x y z
N ALA A 1 -2.75 3.16 17.70
CA ALA A 1 -3.62 4.34 17.68
C ALA A 1 -4.87 4.12 16.82
N LEU A 2 -4.75 3.86 15.51
CA LEU A 2 -5.90 3.70 14.61
C LEU A 2 -6.93 2.65 15.07
N ARG A 3 -6.47 1.43 15.41
CA ARG A 3 -7.34 0.33 15.88
C ARG A 3 -8.11 0.61 17.17
N ALA A 4 -7.69 1.60 17.95
CA ALA A 4 -8.34 1.97 19.21
C ALA A 4 -9.45 3.02 19.02
N VAL A 5 -9.64 3.54 17.79
CA VAL A 5 -10.66 4.54 17.49
C VAL A 5 -11.97 3.85 17.15
N THR A 6 -13.03 4.19 17.89
CA THR A 6 -14.39 3.83 17.48
C THR A 6 -14.82 4.76 16.35
N LEU A 7 -15.09 4.19 15.18
CA LEU A 7 -15.57 4.97 14.03
C LEU A 7 -17.03 5.40 14.24
N PRO A 8 -17.40 6.63 13.86
CA PRO A 8 -18.80 7.06 13.86
C PRO A 8 -19.68 6.18 12.97
N ALA A 9 -20.96 6.10 13.29
CA ALA A 9 -21.94 5.45 12.42
C ALA A 9 -22.06 6.20 11.08
N GLY A 10 -22.24 5.45 9.99
CA GLY A 10 -22.39 5.99 8.64
C GLY A 10 -21.32 5.47 7.68
N PRO A 11 -21.39 5.89 6.41
CA PRO A 11 -20.47 5.39 5.37
C PRO A 11 -19.01 5.80 5.65
N GLY A 12 -18.79 7.02 6.16
CA GLY A 12 -17.45 7.53 6.48
C GLY A 12 -16.51 7.64 5.27
N TYR A 13 -15.28 8.06 5.52
CA TYR A 13 -14.18 8.01 4.56
C TYR A 13 -12.87 8.04 5.34
N VAL A 14 -11.91 7.18 5.00
CA VAL A 14 -10.59 7.20 5.65
C VAL A 14 -9.58 7.91 4.78
N TRP A 15 -8.97 8.96 5.31
CA TRP A 15 -7.82 9.61 4.67
C TRP A 15 -6.61 9.52 5.59
N ALA A 16 -5.49 9.03 5.07
CA ALA A 16 -4.25 8.94 5.83
C ALA A 16 -3.05 9.25 4.92
N ALA A 17 -2.11 10.04 5.43
CA ALA A 17 -0.83 10.29 4.77
C ALA A 17 0.31 10.40 5.79
N GLY A 18 1.52 9.95 5.44
CA GLY A 18 2.66 9.96 6.35
C GLY A 18 3.80 9.02 5.94
N GLU A 19 4.39 8.30 6.91
CA GLU A 19 5.49 7.36 6.66
C GLU A 19 5.05 6.12 5.86
N THR A 20 5.68 5.84 4.73
CA THR A 20 5.26 4.84 3.74
C THR A 20 4.97 3.46 4.36
N ARG A 21 5.83 2.94 5.23
CA ARG A 21 5.64 1.59 5.81
C ARG A 21 4.49 1.58 6.80
N ALA A 22 4.35 2.59 7.65
CA ALA A 22 3.21 2.75 8.55
C ALA A 22 1.89 2.87 7.77
N LEU A 23 1.91 3.51 6.60
CA LEU A 23 0.72 3.66 5.76
C LEU A 23 0.32 2.35 5.09
N ARG A 24 1.25 1.45 4.74
CA ARG A 24 0.92 0.09 4.28
C ARG A 24 0.13 -0.68 5.35
N ASP A 25 0.51 -0.56 6.62
CA ASP A 25 -0.23 -1.17 7.72
C ASP A 25 -1.64 -0.59 7.87
N ILE A 26 -1.79 0.73 7.73
CA ILE A 26 -3.10 1.40 7.75
C ILE A 26 -3.96 0.91 6.58
N ARG A 27 -3.40 0.90 5.36
CA ARG A 27 -4.08 0.42 4.14
C ARG A 27 -4.58 -1.01 4.32
N ARG A 28 -3.72 -1.91 4.77
CA ARG A 28 -4.08 -3.30 5.04
C ARG A 28 -5.23 -3.41 6.05
N HIS A 29 -5.19 -2.63 7.13
CA HIS A 29 -6.26 -2.63 8.13
C HIS A 29 -7.60 -2.15 7.54
N VAL A 30 -7.62 -1.02 6.82
CA VAL A 30 -8.87 -0.46 6.29
C VAL A 30 -9.46 -1.30 5.16
N ARG A 31 -8.63 -1.91 4.30
CA ARG A 31 -9.07 -2.76 3.20
C ARG A 31 -9.48 -4.15 3.67
N HIS A 32 -8.61 -4.84 4.39
CA HIS A 32 -8.78 -6.28 4.67
C HIS A 32 -9.44 -6.56 6.01
N GLU A 33 -9.19 -5.75 7.05
CA GLU A 33 -9.81 -5.96 8.38
C GLU A 33 -11.15 -5.24 8.51
N LEU A 34 -11.26 -4.00 8.00
CA LEU A 34 -12.53 -3.25 8.01
C LEU A 34 -13.38 -3.47 6.75
N GLY A 35 -12.83 -4.12 5.72
CA GLY A 35 -13.56 -4.43 4.49
C GLY A 35 -13.99 -3.19 3.69
N LEU A 36 -13.30 -2.05 3.86
CA LEU A 36 -13.66 -0.85 3.14
C LEU A 36 -13.32 -1.02 1.65
N PRO A 37 -14.25 -0.72 0.74
CA PRO A 37 -13.95 -0.67 -0.68
C PRO A 37 -13.05 0.53 -1.00
N ALA A 38 -12.27 0.44 -2.07
CA ALA A 38 -11.23 1.39 -2.49
C ALA A 38 -11.75 2.84 -2.53
N ARG A 39 -12.97 3.06 -3.03
CA ARG A 39 -13.61 4.39 -3.07
C ARG A 39 -13.88 5.04 -1.72
N MET A 40 -13.69 4.32 -0.61
CA MET A 40 -13.98 4.76 0.75
C MET A 40 -12.72 5.09 1.55
N TYR A 41 -11.53 5.00 0.93
CA TYR A 41 -10.31 5.44 1.57
C TYR A 41 -9.28 6.00 0.59
N LYS A 42 -8.36 6.81 1.12
CA LYS A 42 -7.11 7.20 0.45
C LYS A 42 -5.97 7.14 1.44
N VAL A 43 -4.96 6.33 1.10
CA VAL A 43 -3.76 6.13 1.90
C VAL A 43 -2.55 6.51 1.06
N ILE A 44 -1.71 7.43 1.53
CA ILE A 44 -0.58 7.98 0.76
C ILE A 44 0.71 8.00 1.60
N GLY A 45 1.75 7.29 1.14
CA GLY A 45 3.10 7.46 1.67
C GLY A 45 3.70 8.78 1.19
N TYR A 46 3.99 9.69 2.11
CA TYR A 46 4.62 11.00 1.82
C TYR A 46 6.14 10.97 2.00
N TRP A 47 6.63 10.16 2.92
CA TRP A 47 8.05 10.07 3.22
C TRP A 47 8.39 8.65 3.67
N THR A 48 9.66 8.26 3.52
CA THR A 48 10.15 6.96 3.96
C THR A 48 11.23 7.18 5.02
N HIS A 49 11.07 6.58 6.20
CA HIS A 49 12.12 6.66 7.21
C HIS A 49 13.37 5.91 6.73
N ASN A 50 14.55 6.53 6.90
CA ASN A 50 15.84 6.05 6.41
C ASN A 50 15.80 5.67 4.92
N GLU A 51 15.29 6.59 4.08
CA GLU A 51 15.16 6.41 2.62
C GLU A 51 16.42 5.83 1.96
N LYS A 52 17.61 6.33 2.30
CA LYS A 52 18.88 5.79 1.76
C LYS A 52 19.08 4.30 2.02
N GLU A 53 18.81 3.85 3.25
CA GLU A 53 18.93 2.42 3.59
C GLU A 53 17.85 1.61 2.86
N TRP A 54 16.64 2.17 2.73
CA TRP A 54 15.58 1.57 1.94
C TRP A 54 16.03 1.40 0.47
N ASP A 55 16.59 2.44 -0.15
CA ASP A 55 17.05 2.44 -1.53
C ASP A 55 18.16 1.40 -1.74
N GLU A 56 19.14 1.35 -0.83
CA GLU A 56 20.23 0.37 -0.87
C GLU A 56 19.72 -1.07 -0.74
N ARG A 57 18.69 -1.30 0.07
CA ARG A 57 18.06 -2.62 0.20
C ARG A 57 17.25 -2.99 -1.04
N TYR A 58 16.48 -2.04 -1.57
CA TYR A 58 15.72 -2.22 -2.81
C TYR A 58 16.63 -2.48 -4.02
N ALA A 59 17.76 -1.76 -4.11
CA ALA A 59 18.77 -1.94 -5.14
C ALA A 59 19.45 -3.32 -5.10
N ARG A 60 19.47 -3.97 -3.94
CA ARG A 60 20.03 -5.32 -3.73
C ARG A 60 19.02 -6.45 -3.85
N LEU A 61 17.76 -6.16 -4.17
CA LEU A 61 16.76 -7.21 -4.41
C LEU A 61 17.21 -8.15 -5.52
N ASP A 62 16.86 -9.43 -5.35
CA ASP A 62 17.04 -10.44 -6.39
C ASP A 62 16.34 -9.98 -7.68
N PRO A 63 16.96 -10.16 -8.87
CA PRO A 63 16.40 -9.73 -10.13
C PRO A 63 14.99 -10.25 -10.40
N GLN A 64 14.65 -11.46 -9.94
CA GLN A 64 13.33 -12.04 -10.09
C GLN A 64 12.28 -11.30 -9.25
N VAL A 65 12.63 -10.91 -8.02
CA VAL A 65 11.75 -10.12 -7.15
C VAL A 65 11.53 -8.74 -7.75
N ARG A 66 12.59 -8.09 -8.24
CA ARG A 66 12.49 -6.79 -8.91
C ARG A 66 11.58 -6.86 -10.13
N HIS A 67 11.78 -7.85 -10.99
CA HIS A 67 10.96 -8.05 -12.17
C HIS A 67 9.48 -8.24 -11.82
N ARG A 68 9.17 -8.97 -10.74
CA ARG A 68 7.78 -9.12 -10.26
C ARG A 68 7.16 -7.80 -9.82
N LEU A 69 7.90 -6.97 -9.09
CA LEU A 69 7.44 -5.65 -8.66
C LEU A 69 7.19 -4.74 -9.87
N GLU A 70 8.13 -4.68 -10.82
CA GLU A 70 8.00 -3.92 -12.06
C GLU A 70 6.78 -4.38 -12.86
N THR A 71 6.62 -5.70 -13.05
CA THR A 71 5.45 -6.27 -13.74
C THR A 71 4.13 -5.88 -13.07
N ALA A 72 4.07 -5.92 -11.73
CA ALA A 72 2.88 -5.51 -11.00
C ALA A 72 2.59 -4.01 -11.19
N PHE A 73 3.61 -3.14 -11.11
CA PHE A 73 3.42 -1.71 -11.34
C PHE A 73 3.01 -1.39 -12.79
N ASP A 74 3.58 -2.07 -13.77
CA ASP A 74 3.24 -1.91 -15.19
C ASP A 74 1.80 -2.37 -15.50
N ALA A 75 1.23 -3.24 -14.65
CA ALA A 75 -0.17 -3.65 -14.76
C ALA A 75 -1.16 -2.58 -14.28
N ILE A 76 -0.71 -1.50 -13.61
CA ILE A 76 -1.57 -0.40 -13.18
C ILE A 76 -1.98 0.41 -14.41
N PRO A 77 -3.28 0.47 -14.77
CA PRO A 77 -3.70 1.22 -15.95
C PRO A 77 -3.35 2.71 -15.85
N GLU A 78 -2.84 3.32 -16.92
CA GLU A 78 -2.59 4.77 -16.94
C GLU A 78 -3.90 5.58 -16.96
N GLN A 79 -4.95 5.01 -17.56
CA GLN A 79 -6.27 5.60 -17.74
C GLN A 79 -7.35 4.69 -17.15
N ASP A 80 -8.52 5.26 -16.83
CA ASP A 80 -9.69 4.53 -16.32
C ASP A 80 -9.35 3.54 -15.19
N ARG A 81 -8.55 4.03 -14.23
CA ARG A 81 -8.11 3.26 -13.07
C ARG A 81 -9.30 2.87 -12.20
N ASP A 82 -9.85 1.69 -12.44
CA ASP A 82 -10.72 1.03 -11.47
C ASP A 82 -9.95 0.90 -10.15
N GLU A 83 -10.43 1.60 -9.12
CA GLU A 83 -9.72 1.71 -7.86
C GLU A 83 -9.58 0.34 -7.17
N GLU A 84 -10.51 -0.60 -7.36
CA GLU A 84 -10.39 -1.95 -6.79
C GLU A 84 -9.33 -2.77 -7.50
N VAL A 85 -9.20 -2.61 -8.83
CA VAL A 85 -8.12 -3.25 -9.60
C VAL A 85 -6.77 -2.71 -9.14
N VAL A 86 -6.63 -1.40 -9.00
CA VAL A 86 -5.39 -0.77 -8.50
C VAL A 86 -5.06 -1.27 -7.10
N GLU A 87 -6.02 -1.33 -6.20
CA GLU A 87 -5.80 -1.81 -4.84
C GLU A 87 -5.46 -3.32 -4.81
N GLY A 88 -6.00 -4.13 -5.73
CA GLY A 88 -5.57 -5.52 -5.90
C GLY A 88 -4.11 -5.66 -6.34
N ILE A 89 -3.64 -4.79 -7.24
CA ILE A 89 -2.23 -4.74 -7.66
C ILE A 89 -1.34 -4.30 -6.49
N LEU A 90 -1.77 -3.29 -5.73
CA LEU A 90 -1.02 -2.84 -4.54
C LEU A 90 -0.94 -3.93 -3.46
N ASP A 91 -1.95 -4.79 -3.33
CA ASP A 91 -1.87 -5.97 -2.45
C ASP A 91 -0.75 -6.93 -2.89
N GLU A 92 -0.58 -7.16 -4.20
CA GLU A 92 0.53 -7.98 -4.71
C GLU A 92 1.90 -7.32 -4.49
N VAL A 93 2.01 -6.02 -4.74
CA VAL A 93 3.24 -5.25 -4.52
C VAL A 93 3.64 -5.33 -3.04
N GLU A 94 2.71 -5.08 -2.13
CA GLU A 94 2.97 -5.13 -0.69
C GLU A 94 3.33 -6.54 -0.22
N ALA A 95 2.64 -7.57 -0.72
CA ALA A 95 2.97 -8.96 -0.41
C ALA A 95 4.38 -9.34 -0.91
N THR A 96 4.77 -8.86 -2.10
CA THR A 96 6.09 -9.10 -2.67
C THR A 96 7.18 -8.42 -1.85
N LEU A 97 7.00 -7.16 -1.47
CA LEU A 97 7.93 -6.43 -0.61
C LEU A 97 8.05 -7.08 0.78
N ALA A 98 6.94 -7.47 1.38
CA ALA A 98 6.93 -8.14 2.68
C ALA A 98 7.69 -9.48 2.64
N SER A 99 7.62 -10.22 1.53
CA SER A 99 8.33 -11.51 1.36
C SER A 99 9.86 -11.39 1.41
N VAL A 100 10.39 -10.18 1.16
CA VAL A 100 11.82 -9.84 1.21
C VAL A 100 12.17 -8.88 2.36
N GLY A 101 11.23 -8.66 3.28
CA GLY A 101 11.42 -7.82 4.46
C GLY A 101 11.48 -6.31 4.17
N LEU A 102 10.80 -5.84 3.12
CA LEU A 102 10.67 -4.43 2.73
C LEU A 102 9.25 -3.88 2.86
#